data_AF-A0A7W8DQE6-F1
#
_entry.id   AF-A0A7W8DQE6-F1
#
_cell.length_a   1.000
_cell.length_b   1.000
_cell.length_c   1.000
_cell.angle_alpha   90.00
_cell.angle_beta   90.00
_cell.angle_gamma   90.00
#
_symmetry.space_group_name_H-M   'P 1'
#
loop_
_entity.id
_entity.type
_entity.pdbx_description
1 polymer ?
#
loop_
_entity_poly.entity_id
_entity_poly.type
_entity_poly.pdbx_seq_one_letter_code
_entity_poly.pdbx_strand_id
1 'polypeptide(L)'
;MFAITFDLVVAEAELHHPKGVTSAYAEIASTLRKFQFERIQGSVYVTEKNDMANLFAALLALKALPWFPMAVRDIRGFKIENWSDFTPIIKG
;
A
#
# COMPACT_ATOMS: atom_id res chain seq x y z
N MET A 1 7.63 10.36 -8.79
CA MET A 1 6.81 9.82 -7.68
C MET A 1 6.67 8.32 -7.86
N PHE A 2 6.37 7.58 -6.79
CA PHE A 2 6.06 6.15 -6.89
C PHE A 2 4.73 5.84 -6.21
N ALA A 3 4.04 4.81 -6.68
CA ALA A 3 2.88 4.23 -6.03
C ALA A 3 3.05 2.75 -5.74
N ILE A 4 2.43 2.29 -4.66
CA ILE A 4 2.20 0.89 -4.35
C ILE A 4 0.70 0.67 -4.32
N THR A 5 0.23 -0.35 -5.01
CA THR A 5 -1.15 -0.85 -4.91
C THR A 5 -1.13 -2.32 -4.56
N PHE A 6 -2.12 -2.79 -3.80
CA PHE A 6 -2.22 -4.19 -3.45
C PHE A 6 -3.67 -4.62 -3.21
N ASP A 7 -3.91 -5.92 -3.37
CA ASP A 7 -5.15 -6.58 -2.98
C ASP A 7 -4.83 -7.68 -1.96
N LEU A 8 -5.68 -7.79 -0.93
CA LEU A 8 -5.65 -8.89 0.02
C LEU A 8 -6.77 -9.88 -0.28
N VAL A 9 -6.51 -11.16 -0.06
CA VAL A 9 -7.55 -12.16 0.17
C VAL A 9 -8.07 -11.95 1.59
N VAL A 10 -9.29 -11.42 1.72
CA VAL A 10 -9.86 -11.03 3.03
C VAL A 10 -9.92 -12.21 4.00
N ALA A 11 -10.26 -13.41 3.53
CA ALA A 11 -10.31 -14.61 4.36
C ALA A 11 -8.92 -14.97 4.93
N GLU A 12 -7.87 -14.88 4.12
CA GLU A 12 -6.48 -15.14 4.54
C GLU A 12 -5.98 -14.05 5.49
N ALA A 13 -6.32 -12.79 5.24
CA ALA A 13 -5.99 -11.69 6.15
C ALA A 13 -6.68 -11.87 7.52
N GLU A 14 -7.94 -12.30 7.55
CA GLU A 14 -8.66 -12.58 8.81
C GLU A 14 -8.08 -13.80 9.54
N LEU A 15 -7.66 -14.83 8.80
CA LEU A 15 -7.08 -16.04 9.35
C LEU A 15 -5.67 -15.83 9.93
N HIS A 16 -4.82 -15.11 9.21
CA HIS A 16 -3.39 -14.99 9.53
C HIS A 16 -3.02 -13.76 10.35
N HIS A 17 -3.85 -12.70 10.33
CA HIS A 17 -3.58 -11.50 11.12
C HIS A 17 -4.19 -11.62 12.53
N PRO A 18 -3.41 -11.44 13.61
CA PRO A 18 -3.86 -11.72 14.99
C PRO A 18 -5.00 -10.81 15.49
N LYS A 19 -5.30 -9.72 14.77
CA LYS A 19 -6.32 -8.72 15.13
C LYS A 19 -7.32 -8.46 13.99
N GLY A 20 -7.44 -9.40 13.06
CA GLY A 20 -8.35 -9.35 11.92
C GLY A 20 -7.97 -8.32 10.84
N VAL A 21 -8.81 -8.24 9.81
CA VAL A 21 -8.58 -7.52 8.55
C VAL A 21 -8.39 -6.01 8.75
N THR A 22 -9.17 -5.36 9.61
CA THR A 22 -9.07 -3.90 9.83
C THR A 22 -7.68 -3.54 10.36
N SER A 23 -7.17 -4.32 11.30
CA SER A 23 -5.85 -4.12 11.87
C SER A 23 -4.75 -4.44 10.86
N ALA A 24 -4.97 -5.41 9.96
CA ALA A 24 -4.05 -5.74 8.88
C ALA A 24 -3.82 -4.55 7.93
N TYR A 25 -4.90 -3.87 7.50
CA TYR A 25 -4.79 -2.64 6.72
C TYR A 25 -4.10 -1.49 7.49
N ALA A 26 -4.36 -1.37 8.80
CA ALA A 26 -3.69 -0.37 9.64
C ALA A 26 -2.19 -0.65 9.77
N GLU A 27 -1.78 -1.91 9.90
CA GLU A 27 -0.37 -2.30 9.98
C GLU A 27 0.35 -2.03 8.65
N ILE A 28 -0.27 -2.35 7.50
CA ILE A 28 0.26 -1.97 6.18
C ILE A 28 0.45 -0.46 6.09
N ALA A 29 -0.56 0.33 6.44
CA ALA A 29 -0.48 1.78 6.40
C ALA A 29 0.66 2.32 7.27
N SER A 30 0.79 1.79 8.50
CA SER A 30 1.87 2.17 9.42
C SER A 30 3.26 1.79 8.90
N THR A 31 3.37 0.66 8.20
CA THR A 31 4.61 0.16 7.61
C THR A 31 5.03 1.04 6.44
N LEU A 32 4.10 1.35 5.53
CA LEU A 32 4.34 2.18 4.36
C LEU A 32 4.66 3.64 4.73
N ARG A 33 4.03 4.17 5.78
CA ARG A 33 4.31 5.54 6.27
C ARG A 33 5.78 5.75 6.65
N LYS A 34 6.48 4.72 7.14
CA LYS A 34 7.92 4.77 7.45
C LYS A 34 8.77 5.11 6.21
N PHE A 35 8.25 4.82 5.02
CA PHE A 35 8.88 5.10 3.72
C PHE A 35 8.24 6.29 3.01
N GLN A 36 7.43 7.10 3.73
CA GLN A 36 6.73 8.26 3.20
C GLN A 36 5.76 7.92 2.06
N PHE A 37 5.19 6.72 2.10
CA PHE A 37 4.05 6.34 1.27
C PHE A 37 2.76 6.69 2.02
N GLU A 38 2.05 7.69 1.53
CA GLU A 38 0.77 8.16 2.07
C GLU A 38 -0.39 7.51 1.34
N ARG A 39 -1.47 7.23 2.07
CA ARG A 39 -2.67 6.59 1.52
C ARG A 39 -3.51 7.63 0.77
N ILE A 40 -3.80 7.38 -0.49
CA ILE A 40 -4.69 8.24 -1.29
C ILE A 40 -6.12 7.71 -1.28
N GLN A 41 -6.31 6.47 -1.71
CA GLN A 41 -7.63 5.84 -1.79
C GLN A 41 -7.49 4.32 -1.73
N GLY A 42 -8.38 3.65 -0.99
CA GLY A 42 -8.39 2.17 -0.95
C GLY A 42 -7.04 1.60 -0.53
N SER A 43 -6.46 0.73 -1.36
CA SER A 43 -5.11 0.16 -1.16
C SER A 43 -4.02 0.86 -1.98
N VAL A 44 -4.23 2.12 -2.40
CA VAL A 44 -3.28 2.91 -3.18
C VAL A 44 -2.50 3.84 -2.25
N TYR A 45 -1.18 3.69 -2.28
CA TYR A 45 -0.24 4.48 -1.51
C TYR A 45 0.77 5.15 -2.44
N VAL A 46 1.08 6.42 -2.19
CA VAL A 46 1.92 7.25 -3.05
C VAL A 46 3.01 7.92 -2.24
N THR A 47 4.20 8.03 -2.84
CA THR A 47 5.30 8.82 -2.29
C THR A 47 5.81 9.83 -3.31
N GLU A 48 6.11 11.04 -2.82
CA GLU A 48 6.80 12.08 -3.58
C GLU A 48 8.28 11.74 -3.81
N LYS A 49 8.84 10.82 -3.02
CA LYS A 49 10.23 10.37 -3.21
C LYS A 49 10.36 9.67 -4.55
N ASN A 50 11.07 10.32 -5.49
CA ASN A 50 11.41 9.73 -6.77
C ASN A 50 12.66 8.83 -6.67
N ASP A 51 12.63 7.90 -5.72
CA ASP A 51 13.72 6.98 -5.44
C ASP A 51 13.24 5.52 -5.46
N MET A 52 13.78 4.74 -6.39
CA MET A 52 13.45 3.32 -6.54
C MET A 52 13.95 2.48 -5.35
N ALA A 53 15.03 2.90 -4.68
CA ALA A 53 15.51 2.21 -3.48
C ALA A 53 14.50 2.32 -2.33
N ASN A 54 13.89 3.49 -2.15
CA ASN A 54 12.81 3.68 -1.18
C ASN A 54 11.57 2.83 -1.50
N LEU A 55 11.18 2.71 -2.77
CA LEU A 55 10.11 1.80 -3.20
C LEU A 55 10.45 0.35 -2.83
N PHE A 56 11.66 -0.11 -3.14
CA PHE A 56 12.07 -1.48 -2.87
C PHE A 56 12.14 -1.77 -1.36
N ALA A 57 12.64 -0.83 -0.57
CA ALA A 57 12.69 -0.94 0.88
C ALA A 57 11.28 -1.05 1.50
N ALA A 58 10.31 -0.30 0.98
CA ALA A 58 8.91 -0.40 1.41
C ALA A 58 8.31 -1.79 1.11
N LEU A 59 8.58 -2.34 -0.08
CA LEU A 59 8.14 -3.70 -0.46
C LEU A 59 8.77 -4.78 0.42
N LEU A 60 10.06 -4.65 0.74
CA LEU A 60 10.74 -5.58 1.66
C LEU A 60 10.17 -5.50 3.08
N ALA A 61 9.80 -4.30 3.55
CA ALA A 61 9.17 -4.12 4.85
C ALA A 61 7.78 -4.77 4.91
N LEU A 62 6.99 -4.67 3.83
CA LEU A 62 5.72 -5.39 3.73
C LEU A 62 5.93 -6.91 3.73
N LYS A 63 6.90 -7.40 2.94
CA LYS A 63 7.24 -8.83 2.90
C LYS A 63 7.66 -9.38 4.28
N ALA A 64 8.25 -8.54 5.13
CA ALA A 64 8.68 -8.92 6.47
C ALA A 64 7.53 -9.08 7.48
N LEU A 65 6.31 -8.60 7.16
CA LEU A 65 5.13 -8.86 7.98
C LEU A 65 4.73 -10.35 7.81
N PRO A 66 4.75 -11.19 8.87
CA PRO A 66 4.61 -12.65 8.70
C PRO A 66 3.30 -13.09 8.03
N TRP A 67 2.22 -12.34 8.23
CA TRP A 67 0.90 -12.63 7.69
C TRP A 67 0.72 -12.12 6.24
N PHE A 68 1.50 -11.12 5.81
CA PHE A 68 1.24 -10.40 4.56
C PHE A 68 1.47 -11.28 3.33
N PRO A 69 2.55 -12.08 3.21
CA PRO A 69 2.72 -13.02 2.09
C PRO A 69 1.62 -14.07 1.97
N MET A 70 0.96 -14.42 3.09
CA MET A 70 -0.15 -15.38 3.08
C MET A 70 -1.46 -14.75 2.58
N ALA A 71 -1.64 -13.45 2.85
CA ALA A 71 -2.87 -12.74 2.55
C ALA A 71 -2.84 -11.94 1.24
N VAL A 72 -1.66 -11.60 0.70
CA VAL A 72 -1.56 -10.77 -0.51
C VAL A 72 -1.94 -11.57 -1.75
N ARG A 73 -2.93 -11.05 -2.49
CA ARG A 73 -3.37 -11.61 -3.78
C ARG A 73 -2.58 -11.03 -4.95
N ASP A 74 -2.39 -9.72 -4.95
CA ASP A 74 -1.65 -8.98 -5.97
C ASP A 74 -1.00 -7.75 -5.33
N ILE A 75 0.18 -7.38 -5.81
CA ILE A 75 0.89 -6.16 -5.41
C ILE A 75 1.67 -5.61 -6.60
N ARG A 76 1.58 -4.29 -6.83
CA ARG A 76 2.23 -3.59 -7.94
C ARG A 76 2.92 -2.32 -7.45
N GLY A 77 4.05 -2.02 -8.07
CA GLY A 77 4.73 -0.73 -7.95
C GLY A 77 4.63 0.03 -9.28
N PHE A 78 4.37 1.33 -9.23
CA PHE A 78 4.28 2.19 -10.42
C PHE A 78 5.17 3.41 -10.26
N LYS A 79 5.87 3.78 -11.33
CA LYS A 79 6.42 5.14 -11.45
C LYS A 79 5.31 6.05 -11.94
N ILE A 80 5.05 7.12 -11.20
CA ILE A 80 4.08 8.14 -11.59
C ILE A 80 4.85 9.30 -12.18
N GLU A 81 4.64 9.52 -13.48
CA GLU A 81 5.16 10.69 -14.21
C GLU A 81 4.21 11.89 -14.10
N ASN A 82 2.89 11.64 -14.10
CA ASN A 82 1.87 12.68 -13.98
C ASN A 82 0.74 12.26 -13.03
N TRP A 83 0.24 13.22 -12.26
CA TRP A 83 -0.86 13.03 -11.30
C TRP A 83 -1.80 14.23 -11.37
N SER A 84 -3.10 13.97 -11.55
CA SER A 84 -4.13 15.01 -11.58
C SER A 84 -5.34 14.55 -10.78
N ASP A 85 -5.83 15.39 -9.86
CA ASP A 85 -7.08 15.15 -9.16
C ASP A 85 -8.25 15.74 -9.95
N PHE A 86 -9.09 14.85 -10.51
CA PHE A 86 -10.29 15.22 -11.26
C PHE A 86 -11.54 15.32 -10.38
N THR A 87 -11.45 15.05 -9.08
CA THR A 87 -12.59 15.08 -8.15
C THR A 87 -13.37 16.40 -8.20
N PRO A 88 -12.72 17.59 -8.18
CA PRO A 88 -13.45 18.85 -8.26
C PRO A 88 -14.23 19.00 -9.57
N ILE A 89 -13.63 18.60 -10.69
CA ILE A 89 -14.27 18.69 -12.02
C ILE A 89 -15.50 17.79 -12.11
N ILE A 90 -15.46 16.61 -11.49
CA ILE A 90 -16.59 15.66 -11.49
C ILE A 90 -17.69 16.09 -10.51
N LYS A 91 -17.34 16.69 -9.36
CA LYS A 91 -18.32 17.08 -8.34
C LYS A 91 -19.02 18.42 -8.60
N GLY A 92 -18.39 19.33 -9.35
CA GLY A 92 -18.90 20.68 -9.61
C GLY A 92 -18.51 21.68 -8.52
#